data_AF-A0A940AH37-F1
#
_entry.id   AF-A0A940AH37-F1
#
_cell.length_a   1.000
_cell.length_b   1.000
_cell.length_c   1.000
_cell.angle_alpha   90.00
_cell.angle_beta   90.00
_cell.angle_gamma   90.00
#
_symmetry.space_group_name_H-M   'P 1'
#
loop_
_entity.id
_entity.type
_entity.pdbx_description
1 polymer ?
#
loop_
_entity_poly.entity_id
_entity_poly.type
_entity_poly.pdbx_seq_one_letter_code
_entity_poly.pdbx_strand_id
1 'polypeptide(L)'
;MKRIYKGKTKLRIQIDTKCDLSGYEDVTVRAVNPLDEVKTFTAVVKDVENGLVFFDVQEETDFNVSGFWSMWPEVRFDDDRTACGRAVRFFVYEPGSV
;
A
#
# COMPACT_ATOMS: atom_id res chain seq x y z
N MET A 1 -5.76 -15.58 -5.55
CA MET A 1 -5.61 -14.18 -5.06
C MET A 1 -6.93 -13.74 -4.47
N LYS A 2 -6.92 -13.07 -3.30
CA LYS A 2 -8.12 -12.43 -2.75
C LYS A 2 -8.46 -11.21 -3.61
N ARG A 3 -9.73 -11.04 -3.99
CA ARG A 3 -10.18 -9.88 -4.77
C ARG A 3 -10.35 -8.67 -3.86
N ILE A 4 -9.93 -7.50 -4.33
CA ILE A 4 -10.15 -6.22 -3.66
C ILE A 4 -11.37 -5.57 -4.30
N TYR A 5 -12.37 -5.24 -3.50
CA TYR A 5 -13.57 -4.56 -3.97
C TYR A 5 -13.55 -3.10 -3.52
N LYS A 6 -14.15 -2.23 -4.33
CA LYS A 6 -14.18 -0.80 -4.02
C LYS A 6 -14.97 -0.51 -2.73
N GLY A 7 -14.57 0.53 -2.00
CA GLY A 7 -15.25 1.00 -0.79
C GLY A 7 -15.29 -0.01 0.35
N LYS A 8 -14.21 -0.75 0.59
CA LYS A 8 -14.10 -1.73 1.70
C LYS A 8 -13.07 -1.27 2.72
N THR A 9 -13.54 -1.05 3.95
CA THR A 9 -12.76 -0.52 5.08
C THR A 9 -12.24 -1.60 6.03
N LYS A 10 -12.65 -2.87 5.87
CA LYS A 10 -12.10 -3.99 6.64
C LYS A 10 -11.10 -4.79 5.82
N LEU A 11 -10.14 -4.09 5.21
CA LEU A 11 -9.10 -4.67 4.38
C LEU A 11 -7.72 -4.30 4.95
N ARG A 12 -6.89 -5.32 5.19
CA ARG A 12 -5.47 -5.15 5.52
C ARG A 12 -4.63 -5.51 4.31
N ILE A 13 -3.78 -4.58 3.88
CA ILE A 13 -2.82 -4.81 2.81
C ILE A 13 -1.45 -4.98 3.46
N GLN A 14 -0.85 -6.16 3.28
CA GLN A 14 0.50 -6.46 3.75
C GLN A 14 1.45 -6.44 2.56
N ILE A 15 2.57 -5.74 2.71
CA ILE A 15 3.59 -5.55 1.70
C ILE A 15 4.91 -6.06 2.27
N ASP A 16 5.63 -6.78 1.45
CA ASP A 16 6.97 -7.26 1.72
C ASP A 16 7.93 -6.40 0.89
N THR A 17 8.65 -5.51 1.56
CA THR A 17 9.57 -4.55 0.93
C THR A 17 10.85 -5.22 0.45
N LYS A 18 11.15 -6.45 0.92
CA LYS A 18 12.39 -7.19 0.67
C LYS A 18 13.65 -6.40 1.05
N CYS A 19 13.54 -5.41 1.92
CA CYS A 19 14.65 -4.65 2.47
C CYS A 19 14.63 -4.67 3.99
N ASP A 20 15.81 -4.63 4.59
CA ASP A 20 15.97 -4.37 6.02
C ASP A 20 15.53 -2.92 6.30
N LEU A 21 14.62 -2.76 7.26
CA LEU A 21 14.06 -1.48 7.66
C LEU A 21 14.74 -0.92 8.90
N SER A 22 15.87 -1.47 9.34
CA SER A 22 16.60 -0.94 10.50
C SER A 22 16.95 0.54 10.32
N GLY A 23 16.60 1.37 11.32
CA GLY A 23 16.77 2.82 11.26
C GLY A 23 15.69 3.56 10.45
N TYR A 24 14.56 2.93 10.14
CA TYR A 24 13.43 3.63 9.53
C TYR A 24 12.88 4.71 10.48
N GLU A 25 12.49 5.84 9.90
CA GLU A 25 11.80 6.93 10.61
C GLU A 25 10.31 6.94 10.26
N ASP A 26 9.99 6.80 8.97
CA ASP A 26 8.62 6.77 8.47
C ASP A 26 8.44 5.76 7.33
N VAL A 27 7.26 5.17 7.25
CA VAL A 27 6.88 4.27 6.16
C VAL A 27 5.50 4.65 5.65
N THR A 28 5.45 4.97 4.37
CA THR A 28 4.21 5.22 3.65
C THR A 28 4.03 4.23 2.53
N VAL A 29 2.79 4.04 2.12
CA VAL A 29 2.42 3.28 0.94
C VAL A 29 1.70 4.23 0.01
N ARG A 30 2.20 4.35 -1.21
CA ARG A 30 1.59 5.17 -2.24
C ARG A 30 0.87 4.29 -3.23
N ALA A 31 -0.26 4.76 -3.70
CA ALA A 31 -1.00 4.12 -4.75
C ALA A 31 -1.48 5.15 -5.78
N VAL A 32 -1.54 4.74 -7.04
CA VAL A 32 -2.13 5.51 -8.14
C VAL A 32 -3.34 4.76 -8.64
N ASN A 33 -4.46 5.47 -8.68
CA ASN A 33 -5.72 4.93 -9.17
C ASN A 33 -5.80 4.97 -10.71
N PRO A 34 -6.83 4.38 -11.33
CA PRO A 34 -7.01 4.39 -12.78
C PRO A 34 -7.26 5.78 -13.39
N LEU A 35 -7.47 6.80 -12.56
CA LEU A 35 -7.67 8.21 -12.94
C LEU A 35 -6.39 9.03 -12.70
N ASP A 36 -5.25 8.38 -12.48
CA ASP A 36 -3.95 8.99 -12.18
C ASP A 36 -3.89 9.81 -10.88
N GLU A 37 -4.86 9.64 -9.98
CA GLU A 37 -4.82 10.26 -8.65
C GLU A 37 -3.92 9.46 -7.71
N VAL A 38 -3.03 10.17 -7.02
CA VAL A 38 -2.14 9.58 -6.01
C VAL A 38 -2.84 9.56 -4.65
N LYS A 39 -2.83 8.40 -3.99
CA LYS A 39 -3.20 8.19 -2.60
C LYS A 39 -1.95 7.83 -1.80
N THR A 40 -1.88 8.33 -0.57
CA THR A 40 -0.80 8.02 0.38
C THR A 40 -1.41 7.48 1.65
N PHE A 41 -0.92 6.34 2.10
CA PHE A 41 -1.36 5.66 3.31
C PHE A 41 -0.18 5.54 4.27
N THR A 42 -0.37 5.91 5.52
CA THR A 42 0.62 5.61 6.57
C THR A 42 0.62 4.12 6.84
N ALA A 43 1.79 3.48 6.80
CA ALA A 43 1.94 2.06 7.05
C ALA A 43 2.62 1.80 8.39
N VAL A 44 2.37 0.61 8.93
CA VAL A 44 2.96 0.12 10.17
C VAL A 44 3.95 -0.99 9.82
N VAL A 45 5.15 -0.90 10.39
CA VAL A 45 6.15 -1.96 10.28
C VAL A 45 5.78 -3.10 11.23
N LYS A 46 5.61 -4.30 10.67
CA LYS A 46 5.32 -5.53 11.42
C LYS A 46 6.59 -6.31 11.73
N ASP A 47 7.56 -6.27 10.82
CA ASP A 47 8.85 -6.96 10.95
C ASP A 47 9.92 -6.11 10.27
N VAL A 48 10.88 -5.65 11.07
CA VAL A 48 11.95 -4.74 10.63
C VAL A 48 12.99 -5.49 9.78
N GLU A 49 13.43 -6.66 10.25
CA GLU A 49 14.50 -7.44 9.60
C GLU A 49 14.03 -8.02 8.26
N ASN A 50 12.76 -8.45 8.19
CA ASN A 50 12.18 -9.04 6.98
C ASN A 50 11.47 -8.02 6.07
N GLY A 51 11.42 -6.74 6.47
CA GLY A 51 10.78 -5.70 5.66
C GLY A 51 9.27 -5.88 5.48
N LEU A 52 8.57 -6.39 6.50
CA LEU A 52 7.12 -6.56 6.42
C LEU A 52 6.41 -5.33 6.96
N VAL A 53 5.62 -4.70 6.10
CA VAL A 53 4.81 -3.54 6.44
C VAL A 53 3.35 -3.81 6.09
N PHE A 54 2.43 -3.15 6.77
CA PHE A 54 1.01 -3.24 6.44
C PHE A 54 0.30 -1.93 6.68
N PHE A 55 -0.81 -1.74 6.00
CA PHE A 55 -1.77 -0.71 6.35
C PHE A 55 -3.17 -1.26 6.28
N ASP A 56 -4.04 -0.67 7.09
CA ASP A 56 -5.47 -0.96 7.11
C ASP A 56 -6.18 0.15 6.34
N VAL A 57 -7.03 -0.24 5.38
CA VAL A 57 -7.89 0.70 4.66
C VAL A 57 -8.88 1.31 5.65
N GLN A 58 -8.90 2.62 5.79
CA GLN A 58 -9.73 3.29 6.82
C GLN A 58 -11.02 3.83 6.23
N GLU A 59 -10.97 4.34 5.00
CA GLU A 59 -12.08 5.06 4.38
C GLU A 59 -12.61 4.36 3.13
N GLU A 60 -13.90 4.54 2.85
CA GLU A 60 -14.49 4.06 1.59
C GLU A 60 -13.89 4.76 0.35
N THR A 61 -13.27 5.92 0.57
CA THR A 61 -12.60 6.78 -0.42
C THR A 61 -11.20 6.30 -0.81
N ASP A 62 -10.58 5.42 -0.02
CA ASP A 62 -9.20 4.93 -0.22
C ASP A 62 -9.07 4.10 -1.50
N PHE A 63 -10.05 3.23 -1.76
CA PHE A 63 -10.19 2.43 -2.97
C PHE A 63 -11.59 2.60 -3.55
N ASN A 64 -11.93 3.82 -4.00
CA ASN A 64 -13.26 4.16 -4.50
C ASN A 64 -13.45 3.94 -6.01
N VAL A 65 -12.36 3.84 -6.78
CA VAL A 65 -12.39 3.66 -8.23
C VAL A 65 -12.11 2.20 -8.60
N SER A 66 -12.96 1.61 -9.42
CA SER A 66 -12.71 0.29 -10.01
C SER A 66 -11.74 0.39 -11.19
N GLY A 67 -10.87 -0.60 -11.34
CA GLY A 67 -9.84 -0.62 -12.39
C GLY A 67 -8.48 -1.05 -11.89
N PHE A 68 -7.45 -0.83 -12.72
CA PHE A 68 -6.06 -1.16 -12.35
C PHE A 68 -5.44 -0.07 -11.49
N TRP A 69 -5.00 -0.45 -10.31
CA TRP A 69 -4.21 0.37 -9.40
C TRP A 69 -2.76 -0.07 -9.43
N SER A 70 -1.85 0.87 -9.21
CA SER A 70 -0.43 0.59 -8.97
C SER A 70 -0.06 1.07 -7.57
N MET A 71 0.68 0.29 -6.81
CA MET A 71 1.03 0.61 -5.42
C MET A 71 2.47 0.25 -5.11
N TRP A 72 3.15 1.07 -4.33
CA TRP A 72 4.51 0.84 -3.88
C TRP A 72 4.72 1.41 -2.46
N PRO A 73 5.53 0.76 -1.62
CA PRO A 73 5.94 1.32 -0.35
C PRO A 73 7.09 2.31 -0.54
N GLU A 74 7.13 3.34 0.29
CA GLU A 74 8.17 4.36 0.36
C GLU A 74 8.60 4.50 1.83
N VAL A 75 9.87 4.23 2.10
CA VAL A 75 10.47 4.25 3.43
C VAL A 75 11.44 5.41 3.52
N ARG A 76 11.36 6.19 4.59
CA ARG A 76 12.35 7.20 4.97
C ARG A 76 13.16 6.70 6.15
N PHE A 77 14.49 6.82 6.05
CA PHE A 77 15.43 6.47 7.11
C PHE A 77 15.87 7.71 7.88
N ASP A 78 16.42 7.50 9.07
CA ASP A 78 16.93 8.54 9.98
C ASP A 78 18.11 9.38 9.43
N ASP A 79 18.69 8.94 8.31
CA ASP A 79 19.76 9.61 7.59
C ASP A 79 19.30 10.37 6.33
N ASP A 80 18.00 10.68 6.27
CA ASP A 80 17.30 11.34 5.16
C ASP A 80 17.31 10.55 3.84
N ARG A 81 17.81 9.30 3.81
CA ARG A 81 17.71 8.45 2.62
C ARG A 81 16.31 7.85 2.50
N THR A 82 15.93 7.55 1.26
CA THR A 82 14.67 6.88 0.95
C THR A 82 14.91 5.57 0.22
N ALA A 83 14.07 4.58 0.53
CA ALA A 83 13.98 3.35 -0.25
C ALA A 83 12.54 3.16 -0.75
N CYS A 84 12.42 2.84 -2.03
CA CYS A 84 11.15 2.44 -2.63
C CYS A 84 11.13 0.93 -2.78
N GLY A 85 10.07 0.28 -2.28
CA GLY A 85 9.84 -1.11 -2.62
C GLY A 85 9.33 -1.27 -4.06
N ARG A 86 9.19 -2.53 -4.49
CA ARG A 86 8.68 -2.83 -5.83
C ARG A 86 7.23 -2.41 -5.98
N ALA A 87 6.92 -1.73 -7.09
CA ALA A 87 5.55 -1.45 -7.48
C ALA A 87 4.79 -2.73 -7.85
N VAL A 88 3.58 -2.86 -7.31
CA VAL A 88 2.64 -3.95 -7.57
C VAL A 88 1.40 -3.38 -8.24
N ARG A 89 0.99 -4.03 -9.34
CA ARG A 89 -0.26 -3.72 -10.03
C ARG A 89 -1.35 -4.70 -9.61
N PHE A 90 -2.52 -4.20 -9.24
CA PHE A 90 -3.68 -5.01 -8.87
C PHE A 90 -4.97 -4.39 -9.40
N PHE A 91 -6.05 -5.17 -9.40
CA PHE A 91 -7.36 -4.71 -9.87
C PHE A 91 -8.33 -4.53 -8.71
N VAL A 92 -8.99 -3.37 -8.65
CA VAL A 92 -10.09 -3.09 -7.74
C VAL A 92 -11.41 -3.32 -8.46
N TYR A 93 -12.23 -4.20 -7.91
CA TYR A 93 -13.47 -4.69 -8.51
C TYR A 93 -14.68 -3.89 -8.03
N GLU A 94 -15.70 -3.85 -8.88
CA GLU A 94 -17.05 -3.43 -8.49
C GLU A 94 -17.69 -4.46 -7.55
N PRO A 95 -18.36 -4.06 -6.45
CA PRO A 95 -19.10 -4.99 -5.61
C PRO A 95 -20.15 -5.74 -6.45
N GLY A 96 -20.17 -7.07 -6.34
CA GLY A 96 -21.08 -7.92 -7.14
C GLY A 96 -20.58 -8.27 -8.54
N SER A 97 -19.38 -7.82 -8.95
CA SER A 97 -18.75 -8.30 -10.17
C SER A 97 -18.15 -9.72 -10.00
N VAL A 98 -18.33 -10.54 -11.03
CA VAL A 98 -17.93 -11.96 -11.11
C VAL A 98 -16.50 -12.12 -11.57
#